data_AF-A0A1M6NFM8-F1
#
_entry.id   AF-A0A1M6NFM8-F1
#
_cell.length_a   1.000
_cell.length_b   1.000
_cell.length_c   1.000
_cell.angle_alpha   90.00
_cell.angle_beta   90.00
_cell.angle_gamma   90.00
#
_symmetry.space_group_name_H-M   'P 1'
#
loop_
_entity.id
_entity.type
_entity.pdbx_description
1 polymer ?
#
loop_
_entity_poly.entity_id
_entity_poly.type
_entity_poly.pdbx_seq_one_letter_code
_entity_poly.pdbx_strand_id
1 'polypeptide(L)'
;MIKYMYILILDIHKKEGEFKLKKLKLLLAMAVIVILSFTSVAMAQEKNTVTRIEFIKMAMDLAKIELVDSTETSFKDIKAEDIPYVETAVKNKISSGYGDMFKPEKNITKEEAVTILVRALGEEAIAKRMDTEHIEIVYDELVSSWAKSYIVYGIKAGIIEEGGKFNPKELLTQEEAKKIIDKAANYYNTSLTREGLTAVKMLDNATKNLMDKKTYKCEMTMNINGKVKSEEDEQPINMIMNQEAQFEAPETMYVKQNVVVKDQESGEVKTNSEVFMKDRIMYIKSEGEEKWFKMDMNPMMNELQGLTGQNFNNVGVSKEQLEMFGMYAKYDKDVTLDGKNYYVISIDIDKDAFKEIMKQFADKAADMAVEQVANIEDEQNKDSEEIENFASDEQNKEMVKQMIKSMIENMDMEIGYKYYIEKETKMYDKMDIKMNMNMNMFGMTSEMNYIGNGKYYDFGKEVQFPEIKENDIQTMDDLMNDNIEE
;
A
#
# COMPACT_ATOMS: atom_id res chain seq x y z
N MET A 1 -13.15 21.86 -65.30
CA MET A 1 -12.73 22.89 -64.33
C MET A 1 -11.65 23.82 -64.90
N ILE A 2 -10.54 23.31 -65.44
CA ILE A 2 -9.43 24.09 -66.03
C ILE A 2 -9.87 24.99 -67.23
N LYS A 3 -10.79 24.50 -68.08
CA LYS A 3 -11.32 25.25 -69.23
C LYS A 3 -12.25 26.42 -68.84
N TYR A 4 -12.89 26.35 -67.67
CA TYR A 4 -13.72 27.43 -67.11
C TYR A 4 -12.86 28.51 -66.44
N MET A 5 -11.74 28.13 -65.83
CA MET A 5 -10.75 29.08 -65.30
C MET A 5 -10.07 29.88 -66.41
N TYR A 6 -9.80 29.28 -67.58
CA TYR A 6 -9.15 29.97 -68.70
C TYR A 6 -10.03 31.08 -69.32
N ILE A 7 -11.36 30.85 -69.38
CA ILE A 7 -12.32 31.84 -69.90
C ILE A 7 -12.50 33.00 -68.90
N LEU A 8 -12.49 32.72 -67.58
CA LEU A 8 -12.56 33.77 -66.55
C LEU A 8 -11.31 34.68 -66.55
N ILE A 9 -10.14 34.12 -66.86
CA ILE A 9 -8.87 34.86 -66.90
C ILE A 9 -8.81 35.84 -68.09
N LEU A 10 -9.40 35.48 -69.24
CA LEU A 10 -9.45 36.36 -70.42
C LEU A 10 -10.43 37.52 -70.26
N ASP A 11 -11.52 37.34 -69.51
CA ASP A 11 -12.52 38.38 -69.26
C ASP A 11 -12.04 39.47 -68.28
N ILE A 12 -11.10 39.10 -67.39
CA ILE A 12 -10.51 40.01 -66.39
C ILE A 12 -9.53 41.02 -67.02
N HIS A 13 -9.10 40.80 -68.27
CA HIS A 13 -8.10 41.64 -68.94
C HIS A 13 -8.62 42.98 -69.48
N LYS A 14 -9.92 43.28 -69.41
CA LYS A 14 -10.51 44.41 -70.17
C LYS A 14 -10.90 45.68 -69.41
N LYS A 15 -10.78 45.79 -68.08
CA LYS A 15 -11.03 47.08 -67.38
C LYS A 15 -10.21 47.27 -66.10
N GLU A 16 -9.35 48.30 -66.16
CA GLU A 16 -8.77 49.15 -65.07
C GLU A 16 -8.14 48.37 -63.88
N GLY A 17 -6.84 48.42 -63.60
CA GLY A 17 -5.92 49.57 -63.56
C GLY A 17 -5.36 49.64 -62.13
N GLU A 18 -4.23 48.97 -61.90
CA GLU A 18 -3.42 48.91 -60.65
C GLU A 18 -3.97 48.25 -59.37
N PHE A 19 -5.23 48.43 -58.95
CA PHE A 19 -5.68 47.87 -57.64
C PHE A 19 -5.82 46.33 -57.65
N LYS A 20 -5.95 45.71 -58.82
CA LYS A 20 -6.09 44.25 -59.00
C LYS A 20 -4.76 43.48 -59.01
N LEU A 21 -3.63 44.13 -59.29
CA LEU A 21 -2.32 43.45 -59.41
C LEU A 21 -1.81 42.94 -58.05
N LYS A 22 -2.11 43.68 -56.96
CA LYS A 22 -1.82 43.25 -55.57
C LYS A 22 -2.62 42.00 -55.18
N LYS A 23 -3.91 41.92 -55.53
CA LYS A 23 -4.75 40.73 -55.27
C LYS A 23 -4.34 39.53 -56.13
N LEU A 24 -3.89 39.74 -57.37
CA LEU A 24 -3.40 38.67 -58.24
C LEU A 24 -2.05 38.09 -57.76
N LYS A 25 -1.12 38.95 -57.28
CA LYS A 25 0.12 38.50 -56.63
C LYS A 25 -0.15 37.76 -55.33
N LEU A 26 -1.14 38.19 -54.54
CA LEU A 26 -1.56 37.52 -53.31
C LEU A 26 -2.19 36.14 -53.59
N LEU A 27 -3.01 36.02 -54.64
CA LEU A 27 -3.61 34.75 -55.08
C LEU A 27 -2.58 33.78 -55.66
N LEU A 28 -1.59 34.26 -56.43
CA LEU A 28 -0.48 33.44 -56.92
C LEU A 28 0.46 33.00 -55.78
N ALA A 29 0.74 33.87 -54.81
CA ALA A 29 1.50 33.51 -53.62
C ALA A 29 0.74 32.47 -52.76
N MET A 30 -0.58 32.60 -52.60
CA MET A 30 -1.40 31.60 -51.91
C MET A 30 -1.47 30.28 -52.68
N ALA A 31 -1.56 30.30 -54.02
CA ALA A 31 -1.54 29.09 -54.83
C ALA A 31 -0.18 28.36 -54.76
N VAL A 32 0.94 29.09 -54.73
CA VAL A 32 2.28 28.52 -54.54
C VAL A 32 2.47 28.01 -53.11
N ILE A 33 1.93 28.69 -52.10
CA ILE A 33 1.92 28.20 -50.70
C ILE A 33 1.09 26.93 -50.58
N VAL A 34 -0.07 26.83 -51.24
CA VAL A 34 -0.91 25.62 -51.27
C VAL A 34 -0.20 24.49 -52.04
N ILE A 35 0.40 24.77 -53.20
CA ILE A 35 1.12 23.76 -53.99
C ILE A 35 2.39 23.26 -53.28
N LEU A 36 3.11 24.14 -52.56
CA LEU A 36 4.27 23.76 -51.73
C LEU A 36 3.87 23.07 -50.42
N SER A 37 2.65 23.29 -49.91
CA SER A 37 2.10 22.53 -48.78
C SER A 37 1.51 21.18 -49.19
N PHE A 38 1.39 20.89 -50.50
CA PHE A 38 1.07 19.56 -51.03
C PHE A 38 2.30 18.75 -51.48
N THR A 39 3.52 19.28 -51.38
CA THR A 39 4.76 18.52 -51.67
C THR A 39 5.64 18.21 -50.46
N SER A 40 5.19 18.52 -49.23
CA SER A 40 5.83 18.03 -47.99
C SER A 40 5.09 16.88 -47.31
N VAL A 41 3.97 16.39 -47.87
CA VAL A 41 3.23 15.23 -47.33
C VAL A 41 3.76 13.88 -47.85
N ALA A 42 4.90 13.86 -48.56
CA ALA A 42 5.48 12.64 -49.11
C ALA A 42 6.84 12.24 -48.50
N MET A 43 7.38 12.98 -47.52
CA MET A 43 8.67 12.64 -46.85
C MET A 43 8.67 13.04 -45.36
N ALA A 44 7.54 12.95 -44.67
CA ALA A 44 7.56 12.73 -43.23
C ALA A 44 7.53 11.21 -43.05
N GLN A 45 8.63 10.60 -42.60
CA GLN A 45 8.62 9.24 -42.08
C GLN A 45 7.42 9.15 -41.12
N GLU A 46 6.44 8.30 -41.40
CA GLU A 46 5.44 7.92 -40.39
C GLU A 46 6.25 7.46 -39.18
N LYS A 47 6.32 8.28 -38.12
CA LYS A 47 6.78 7.78 -36.83
C LYS A 47 5.77 6.71 -36.47
N ASN A 48 6.16 5.45 -36.59
CA ASN A 48 5.37 4.30 -36.18
C ASN A 48 5.20 4.39 -34.66
N THR A 49 4.17 5.09 -34.19
CA THR A 49 3.89 5.37 -32.78
C THR A 49 3.02 4.29 -32.16
N VAL A 50 3.05 4.20 -30.84
CA VAL A 50 2.27 3.22 -30.07
C VAL A 50 1.02 3.88 -29.51
N THR A 51 -0.11 3.20 -29.63
CA THR A 51 -1.36 3.62 -28.98
C THR A 51 -1.36 3.26 -27.49
N ARG A 52 -2.23 3.92 -26.72
CA ARG A 52 -2.38 3.66 -25.28
C ARG A 52 -2.71 2.20 -25.00
N ILE A 53 -3.65 1.61 -25.75
CA ILE A 53 -4.07 0.22 -25.52
C ILE A 53 -2.98 -0.79 -25.90
N GLU A 54 -2.25 -0.55 -26.99
CA GLU A 54 -1.13 -1.40 -27.40
C GLU A 54 -0.06 -1.44 -26.31
N PHE A 55 0.31 -0.28 -25.75
CA PHE A 55 1.32 -0.23 -24.70
C PHE A 55 0.84 -0.88 -23.39
N ILE A 56 -0.44 -0.71 -23.02
CA ILE A 56 -1.03 -1.39 -21.86
C ILE A 56 -0.92 -2.92 -22.01
N LYS A 57 -1.27 -3.46 -23.19
CA LYS A 57 -1.13 -4.89 -23.47
C LYS A 57 0.32 -5.37 -23.29
N MET A 58 1.30 -4.65 -23.87
CA MET A 58 2.72 -4.97 -23.71
C MET A 58 3.16 -4.98 -22.24
N ALA A 59 2.73 -3.99 -21.45
CA ALA A 59 3.08 -3.88 -20.04
C ALA A 59 2.44 -4.99 -19.19
N MET A 60 1.18 -5.33 -19.47
CA MET A 60 0.46 -6.41 -18.76
C MET A 60 1.04 -7.79 -19.08
N ASP A 61 1.35 -8.05 -20.34
CA ASP A 61 1.99 -9.29 -20.79
C ASP A 61 3.36 -9.48 -20.11
N LEU A 62 4.16 -8.40 -20.06
CA LEU A 62 5.44 -8.38 -19.36
C LEU A 62 5.29 -8.70 -17.86
N ALA A 63 4.32 -8.07 -17.20
CA ALA A 63 4.07 -8.23 -15.77
C ALA A 63 3.31 -9.52 -15.42
N LYS A 64 2.92 -10.32 -16.44
CA LYS A 64 2.15 -11.56 -16.30
C LYS A 64 0.84 -11.36 -15.53
N ILE A 65 0.13 -10.29 -15.84
CA ILE A 65 -1.14 -9.93 -15.20
C ILE A 65 -2.26 -10.77 -15.83
N GLU A 66 -2.98 -11.50 -14.99
CA GLU A 66 -4.14 -12.29 -15.41
C GLU A 66 -5.30 -11.36 -15.78
N LEU A 67 -5.86 -11.58 -16.97
CA LEU A 67 -6.99 -10.81 -17.46
C LEU A 67 -8.27 -11.20 -16.73
N VAL A 68 -9.09 -10.21 -16.40
CA VAL A 68 -10.46 -10.46 -15.95
C VAL A 68 -11.29 -10.96 -17.13
N ASP A 69 -12.14 -11.95 -16.87
CA ASP A 69 -13.14 -12.39 -17.83
C ASP A 69 -14.31 -11.40 -17.81
N SER A 70 -14.20 -10.34 -18.61
CA SER A 70 -15.24 -9.33 -18.78
C SER A 70 -15.57 -9.11 -20.24
N THR A 71 -16.87 -9.09 -20.54
CA THR A 71 -17.42 -8.72 -21.85
C THR A 71 -18.15 -7.38 -21.81
N GLU A 72 -18.24 -6.75 -20.64
CA GLU A 72 -18.94 -5.49 -20.42
C GLU A 72 -17.96 -4.41 -19.98
N THR A 73 -18.24 -3.17 -20.39
CA THR A 73 -17.45 -2.00 -20.00
C THR A 73 -18.35 -0.78 -19.90
N SER A 74 -17.99 0.15 -19.02
CA SER A 74 -18.64 1.45 -18.91
C SER A 74 -18.11 2.47 -19.95
N PHE A 75 -17.02 2.14 -20.66
CA PHE A 75 -16.42 3.02 -21.66
C PHE A 75 -17.04 2.83 -23.04
N LYS A 76 -17.36 3.94 -23.72
CA LYS A 76 -18.07 3.93 -25.01
C LYS A 76 -17.17 3.69 -26.23
N ASP A 77 -15.86 3.79 -26.06
CA ASP A 77 -14.87 3.80 -27.15
C ASP A 77 -13.97 2.57 -27.18
N ILE A 78 -14.37 1.49 -26.50
CA ILE A 78 -13.61 0.24 -26.41
C ILE A 78 -14.18 -0.81 -27.38
N LYS A 79 -13.28 -1.43 -28.15
CA LYS A 79 -13.62 -2.59 -29.00
C LYS A 79 -13.81 -3.82 -28.12
N ALA A 80 -14.69 -4.74 -28.52
CA ALA A 80 -15.00 -5.94 -27.75
C ALA A 80 -13.76 -6.77 -27.34
N GLU A 81 -12.77 -6.87 -28.24
CA GLU A 81 -11.50 -7.59 -27.99
C GLU A 81 -10.57 -6.90 -26.97
N ASP A 82 -10.75 -5.60 -26.72
CA ASP A 82 -9.96 -4.82 -25.78
C ASP A 82 -10.60 -4.74 -24.39
N ILE A 83 -11.87 -5.12 -24.24
CA ILE A 83 -12.62 -5.04 -22.98
C ILE A 83 -11.87 -5.74 -21.84
N PRO A 84 -11.41 -7.01 -21.96
CA PRO A 84 -10.70 -7.68 -20.87
C PRO A 84 -9.45 -6.91 -20.41
N TYR A 85 -8.69 -6.33 -21.34
CA TYR A 85 -7.48 -5.57 -21.04
C TYR A 85 -7.79 -4.25 -20.33
N VAL A 86 -8.79 -3.52 -20.82
CA VAL A 86 -9.20 -2.23 -20.24
C VAL A 86 -9.75 -2.43 -18.83
N GLU A 87 -10.66 -3.38 -18.65
CA GLU A 87 -11.26 -3.66 -17.34
C GLU A 87 -10.21 -4.16 -16.33
N THR A 88 -9.28 -5.00 -16.78
CA THR A 88 -8.15 -5.42 -15.93
C THR A 88 -7.26 -4.23 -15.56
N ALA A 89 -6.92 -3.36 -16.51
CA ALA A 89 -6.08 -2.20 -16.27
C ALA A 89 -6.73 -1.21 -15.30
N VAL A 90 -8.06 -1.02 -15.38
CA VAL A 90 -8.81 -0.16 -14.45
C VAL A 90 -8.90 -0.80 -13.07
N LYS A 91 -9.28 -2.08 -12.99
CA LYS A 91 -9.37 -2.83 -11.73
C LYS A 91 -8.06 -2.80 -10.95
N ASN A 92 -6.93 -2.99 -11.63
CA ASN A 92 -5.59 -3.00 -11.04
C ASN A 92 -4.98 -1.59 -10.94
N LYS A 93 -5.74 -0.52 -11.22
CA LYS A 93 -5.29 0.89 -11.18
C LYS A 93 -4.07 1.19 -12.07
N ILE A 94 -3.81 0.37 -13.09
CA ILE A 94 -2.74 0.56 -14.08
C ILE A 94 -3.00 1.79 -14.95
N SER A 95 -4.26 1.94 -15.36
CA SER A 95 -4.73 3.03 -16.20
C SER A 95 -6.17 3.36 -15.85
N SER A 96 -6.52 4.65 -15.89
CA SER A 96 -7.89 5.13 -15.72
C SER A 96 -8.45 5.67 -17.05
N GLY A 97 -9.78 5.78 -17.11
CA GLY A 97 -10.49 6.49 -18.17
C GLY A 97 -10.71 7.97 -17.85
N TYR A 98 -11.29 8.67 -18.82
CA TYR A 98 -11.64 10.08 -18.79
C TYR A 98 -13.16 10.23 -18.93
N GLY A 99 -13.89 10.13 -17.82
CA GLY A 99 -15.35 10.04 -17.86
C GLY A 99 -15.80 8.71 -18.45
N ASP A 100 -16.64 8.74 -19.48
CA ASP A 100 -17.18 7.57 -20.19
C ASP A 100 -16.30 7.11 -21.37
N MET A 101 -15.06 7.62 -21.47
CA MET A 101 -14.12 7.33 -22.56
C MET A 101 -12.78 6.84 -22.00
N PHE A 102 -12.14 5.87 -22.63
CA PHE A 102 -10.81 5.38 -22.25
C PHE A 102 -9.69 5.91 -23.17
N LYS A 103 -10.02 6.23 -24.42
CA LYS A 103 -9.12 6.68 -25.50
C LYS A 103 -8.05 5.64 -25.87
N PRO A 104 -8.43 4.40 -26.23
CA PRO A 104 -7.48 3.31 -26.49
C PRO A 104 -6.55 3.62 -27.68
N GLU A 105 -7.09 4.20 -28.76
CA GLU A 105 -6.38 4.52 -30.00
C GLU A 105 -5.54 5.80 -29.93
N LYS A 106 -5.55 6.52 -28.79
CA LYS A 106 -4.73 7.72 -28.62
C LYS A 106 -3.26 7.28 -28.54
N ASN A 107 -2.40 7.88 -29.38
CA ASN A 107 -0.95 7.70 -29.25
C ASN A 107 -0.48 8.15 -27.87
N ILE A 108 0.35 7.32 -27.23
CA ILE A 108 0.81 7.53 -25.86
C ILE A 108 2.10 8.37 -25.85
N THR A 109 2.21 9.27 -24.87
CA THR A 109 3.49 9.96 -24.60
C THR A 109 4.45 9.06 -23.82
N LYS A 110 5.74 9.36 -23.87
CA LYS A 110 6.76 8.60 -23.11
C LYS A 110 6.52 8.66 -21.60
N GLU A 111 6.08 9.78 -21.05
CA GLU A 111 5.73 9.91 -19.63
C GLU A 111 4.48 9.08 -19.26
N GLU A 112 3.45 9.08 -20.10
CA GLU A 112 2.27 8.23 -19.90
C GLU A 112 2.66 6.75 -19.92
N ALA A 113 3.52 6.35 -20.86
CA ALA A 113 4.00 4.98 -20.99
C ALA A 113 4.81 4.51 -19.76
N VAL A 114 5.76 5.31 -19.27
CA VAL A 114 6.54 4.94 -18.09
C VAL A 114 5.64 4.82 -16.86
N THR A 115 4.67 5.72 -16.67
CA THR A 115 3.72 5.61 -15.56
C THR A 115 2.86 4.36 -15.65
N ILE A 116 2.34 4.01 -16.83
CA ILE A 116 1.58 2.77 -17.04
C ILE A 116 2.45 1.55 -16.72
N LEU A 117 3.69 1.55 -17.19
CA LEU A 117 4.61 0.43 -16.98
C LEU A 117 4.95 0.24 -15.50
N VAL A 118 5.31 1.30 -14.79
CA VAL A 118 5.62 1.23 -13.34
C VAL A 118 4.42 0.74 -12.54
N ARG A 119 3.20 1.16 -12.90
CA ARG A 119 1.98 0.63 -12.27
C ARG A 119 1.75 -0.84 -12.59
N ALA A 120 1.92 -1.26 -13.85
CA ALA A 120 1.80 -2.66 -14.24
C ALA A 120 2.83 -3.55 -13.52
N LEU A 121 4.03 -3.03 -13.23
CA LEU A 121 5.05 -3.72 -12.44
C LEU A 121 4.67 -3.85 -10.94
N GLY A 122 3.64 -3.16 -10.46
CA GLY A 122 3.23 -3.13 -9.05
C GLY A 122 4.02 -2.13 -8.20
N GLU A 123 4.74 -1.19 -8.83
CA GLU A 123 5.77 -0.37 -8.17
C GLU A 123 5.34 1.08 -7.96
N GLU A 124 4.05 1.40 -8.16
CA GLU A 124 3.50 2.76 -8.04
C GLU A 124 3.80 3.41 -6.69
N ALA A 125 3.64 2.67 -5.59
CA ALA A 125 3.83 3.24 -4.28
C ALA A 125 5.30 3.53 -3.95
N ILE A 126 6.21 2.67 -4.41
CA ILE A 126 7.64 2.91 -4.30
C ILE A 126 8.02 4.13 -5.14
N ALA A 127 7.49 4.22 -6.36
CA ALA A 127 7.72 5.37 -7.24
C ALA A 127 7.23 6.67 -6.59
N LYS A 128 6.00 6.72 -6.04
CA LYS A 128 5.42 7.92 -5.41
C LYS A 128 6.24 8.48 -4.24
N ARG A 129 7.03 7.64 -3.55
CA ARG A 129 7.91 8.04 -2.44
C ARG A 129 9.31 8.46 -2.88
N MET A 130 9.62 8.39 -4.17
CA MET A 130 10.94 8.79 -4.66
C MET A 130 11.10 10.30 -4.61
N ASP A 131 12.27 10.73 -4.13
CA ASP A 131 12.73 12.11 -4.25
C ASP A 131 12.81 12.51 -5.74
N THR A 132 12.15 13.62 -6.07
CA THR A 132 12.05 14.17 -7.42
C THR A 132 12.94 15.38 -7.66
N GLU A 133 13.64 15.91 -6.64
CA GLU A 133 14.41 17.16 -6.75
C GLU A 133 15.43 17.11 -7.90
N HIS A 134 16.11 15.98 -8.07
CA HIS A 134 17.09 15.80 -9.15
C HIS A 134 16.47 15.90 -10.55
N ILE A 135 15.25 15.38 -10.73
CA ILE A 135 14.56 15.39 -12.03
C ILE A 135 14.01 16.77 -12.37
N GLU A 136 13.62 17.55 -11.37
CA GLU A 136 13.21 18.95 -11.58
C GLU A 136 14.35 19.77 -12.19
N ILE A 137 15.59 19.51 -11.77
CA ILE A 137 16.79 20.17 -12.29
C ILE A 137 17.15 19.66 -13.70
N VAL A 138 17.09 18.36 -13.94
CA VAL A 138 17.53 17.76 -15.22
C VAL A 138 16.55 18.02 -16.36
N TYR A 139 15.25 18.11 -16.08
CA TYR A 139 14.21 18.20 -17.10
C TYR A 139 13.44 19.52 -17.14
N ASP A 140 13.68 20.49 -16.24
CA ASP A 140 13.17 21.89 -16.31
C ASP A 140 11.73 22.02 -16.88
N GLU A 141 10.73 21.53 -16.13
CA GLU A 141 9.28 21.52 -16.50
C GLU A 141 8.87 20.68 -17.75
N LEU A 142 9.79 19.97 -18.40
CA LEU A 142 9.50 19.08 -19.52
C LEU A 142 8.77 17.80 -19.11
N VAL A 143 8.74 17.48 -17.81
CA VAL A 143 7.99 16.35 -17.22
C VAL A 143 6.77 16.91 -16.49
N SER A 144 5.59 16.36 -16.75
CA SER A 144 4.41 16.71 -15.94
C SER A 144 4.58 16.33 -14.46
N SER A 145 4.08 17.16 -13.53
CA SER A 145 4.28 16.95 -12.09
C SER A 145 3.85 15.56 -11.60
N TRP A 146 2.76 15.01 -12.16
CA TRP A 146 2.28 13.66 -11.83
C TRP A 146 3.20 12.54 -12.32
N ALA A 147 4.05 12.79 -13.32
CA ALA A 147 4.92 11.78 -13.93
C ALA A 147 6.32 11.73 -13.30
N LYS A 148 6.76 12.82 -12.64
CA LYS A 148 8.13 13.00 -12.15
C LYS A 148 8.66 11.79 -11.38
N SER A 149 7.90 11.33 -10.38
CA SER A 149 8.32 10.24 -9.51
C SER A 149 8.41 8.89 -10.23
N TYR A 150 7.55 8.64 -11.22
CA TYR A 150 7.62 7.45 -12.08
C TYR A 150 8.83 7.50 -13.03
N ILE A 151 9.18 8.68 -13.53
CA ILE A 151 10.39 8.88 -14.34
C ILE A 151 11.64 8.63 -13.48
N VAL A 152 11.70 9.15 -12.25
CA VAL A 152 12.79 8.84 -11.30
C VAL A 152 12.91 7.32 -11.12
N TYR A 153 11.78 6.65 -10.89
CA TYR A 153 11.75 5.20 -10.73
C TYR A 153 12.31 4.50 -11.97
N GLY A 154 11.81 4.85 -13.16
CA GLY A 154 12.26 4.25 -14.41
C GLY A 154 13.77 4.40 -14.63
N ILE A 155 14.35 5.55 -14.25
CA ILE A 155 15.79 5.80 -14.33
C ILE A 155 16.55 4.92 -13.33
N LYS A 156 16.13 4.91 -12.05
CA LYS A 156 16.78 4.12 -11.00
C LYS A 156 16.68 2.61 -11.26
N ALA A 157 15.59 2.15 -11.86
CA ALA A 157 15.39 0.77 -12.28
C ALA A 157 16.18 0.42 -13.57
N GLY A 158 16.81 1.40 -14.23
CA GLY A 158 17.54 1.21 -15.49
C GLY A 158 16.63 0.93 -16.70
N ILE A 159 15.33 1.16 -16.56
CA ILE A 159 14.31 0.97 -17.60
C ILE A 159 14.43 2.07 -18.67
N ILE A 160 14.65 3.31 -18.22
CA ILE A 160 14.89 4.46 -19.09
C ILE A 160 16.27 5.09 -18.78
N GLU A 161 16.82 5.81 -19.75
CA GLU A 161 18.10 6.50 -19.61
C GLU A 161 17.87 7.95 -19.17
N GLU A 162 18.69 8.43 -18.24
CA GLU A 162 18.69 9.81 -17.78
C GLU A 162 19.28 10.76 -18.85
N GLY A 163 18.66 11.92 -19.03
CA GLY A 163 19.18 13.00 -19.88
C GLY A 163 18.22 13.51 -20.96
N GLY A 164 18.60 14.65 -21.55
CA GLY A 164 17.80 15.50 -22.47
C GLY A 164 17.44 14.91 -23.84
N LYS A 165 17.45 13.59 -24.02
CA LYS A 165 16.90 12.90 -25.20
C LYS A 165 15.63 12.10 -24.89
N PHE A 166 15.27 11.92 -23.61
CA PHE A 166 14.07 11.16 -23.27
C PHE A 166 12.79 11.89 -23.72
N ASN A 167 12.74 13.23 -23.66
CA ASN A 167 11.61 14.07 -24.10
C ASN A 167 10.23 13.50 -23.68
N PRO A 168 9.87 13.59 -22.38
CA PRO A 168 8.74 12.86 -21.79
C PRO A 168 7.38 13.09 -22.49
N LYS A 169 7.16 14.29 -23.03
CA LYS A 169 5.92 14.69 -23.73
C LYS A 169 5.84 14.24 -25.20
N GLU A 170 6.92 13.70 -25.77
CA GLU A 170 6.88 13.15 -27.13
C GLU A 170 6.09 11.85 -27.20
N LEU A 171 5.50 11.59 -28.36
CA LEU A 171 4.86 10.31 -28.66
C LEU A 171 5.89 9.19 -28.67
N LEU A 172 5.52 8.07 -28.05
CA LEU A 172 6.34 6.87 -28.00
C LEU A 172 6.33 6.15 -29.36
N THR A 173 7.50 5.90 -29.92
CA THR A 173 7.64 5.07 -31.12
C THR A 173 7.67 3.57 -30.79
N GLN A 174 7.32 2.69 -31.74
CA GLN A 174 7.36 1.24 -31.57
C GLN A 174 8.77 0.73 -31.18
N GLU A 175 9.83 1.33 -31.75
CA GLU A 175 11.22 0.98 -31.41
C GLU A 175 11.55 1.34 -29.96
N GLU A 176 11.16 2.54 -29.52
CA GLU A 176 11.36 2.98 -28.14
C GLU A 176 10.53 2.15 -27.15
N ALA A 177 9.28 1.84 -27.49
CA ALA A 177 8.41 1.00 -26.67
C ALA A 177 9.05 -0.38 -26.45
N LYS A 178 9.53 -1.02 -27.52
CA LYS A 178 10.23 -2.30 -27.41
C LYS A 178 11.46 -2.21 -26.51
N LYS A 179 12.30 -1.17 -26.68
CA LYS A 179 13.48 -0.97 -25.84
C LYS A 179 13.11 -0.82 -24.35
N ILE A 180 12.06 -0.06 -24.05
CA ILE A 180 11.55 0.14 -22.68
C ILE A 180 11.05 -1.19 -22.10
N ILE A 181 10.24 -1.93 -22.85
CA ILE A 181 9.68 -3.22 -22.45
C ILE A 181 10.80 -4.25 -22.23
N ASP A 182 11.80 -4.34 -23.13
CA ASP A 182 12.91 -5.28 -22.98
C ASP A 182 13.75 -5.00 -21.72
N LYS A 183 14.03 -3.72 -21.44
CA LYS A 183 14.74 -3.32 -20.21
C LYS A 183 13.91 -3.59 -18.95
N ALA A 184 12.61 -3.29 -19.00
CA ALA A 184 11.70 -3.60 -17.90
C ALA A 184 11.53 -5.10 -17.68
N ALA A 185 11.54 -5.92 -18.72
CA ALA A 185 11.48 -7.38 -18.59
C ALA A 185 12.73 -7.91 -17.90
N ASN A 186 13.91 -7.39 -18.26
CA ASN A 186 15.15 -7.71 -17.56
C ASN A 186 15.05 -7.31 -16.08
N TYR A 187 14.66 -6.07 -15.78
CA TYR A 187 14.49 -5.60 -14.40
C TYR A 187 13.47 -6.43 -13.61
N TYR A 188 12.31 -6.75 -14.19
CA TYR A 188 11.28 -7.58 -13.58
C TYR A 188 11.82 -8.97 -13.21
N ASN A 189 12.56 -9.61 -14.12
CA ASN A 189 13.12 -10.93 -13.91
C ASN A 189 14.29 -10.95 -12.91
N THR A 190 15.11 -9.90 -12.86
CA THR A 190 16.31 -9.88 -12.00
C THR A 190 16.08 -9.26 -10.63
N SER A 191 15.15 -8.31 -10.54
CA SER A 191 14.99 -7.45 -9.36
C SER A 191 13.66 -7.67 -8.66
N LEU A 192 12.56 -7.78 -9.41
CA LEU A 192 11.20 -7.86 -8.83
C LEU A 192 10.72 -9.29 -8.58
N THR A 193 11.36 -10.28 -9.19
CA THR A 193 10.96 -11.68 -9.05
C THR A 193 12.10 -12.60 -8.60
N ARG A 194 11.71 -13.71 -7.96
CA ARG A 194 12.55 -14.90 -7.72
C ARG A 194 11.75 -16.10 -8.18
N GLU A 195 12.35 -16.94 -9.03
CA GLU A 195 11.68 -18.10 -9.61
C GLU A 195 10.39 -17.73 -10.37
N GLY A 196 10.34 -16.51 -10.93
CA GLY A 196 9.16 -15.98 -11.62
C GLY A 196 8.01 -15.56 -10.70
N LEU A 197 8.21 -15.58 -9.38
CA LEU A 197 7.25 -15.10 -8.37
C LEU A 197 7.64 -13.71 -7.89
N THR A 198 6.66 -12.84 -7.74
CA THR A 198 6.84 -11.55 -7.04
C THR A 198 7.01 -11.78 -5.54
N ALA A 199 7.50 -10.78 -4.81
CA ALA A 199 7.63 -10.85 -3.35
C ALA A 199 6.30 -11.21 -2.68
N VAL A 200 5.19 -10.61 -3.12
CA VAL A 200 3.84 -10.94 -2.62
C VAL A 200 3.49 -12.40 -2.86
N LYS A 201 3.66 -12.92 -4.08
CA LYS A 201 3.36 -14.33 -4.39
C LYS A 201 4.25 -15.30 -3.61
N MET A 202 5.50 -14.92 -3.32
CA MET A 202 6.39 -15.71 -2.50
C MET A 202 5.98 -15.72 -1.02
N LEU A 203 5.52 -14.58 -0.48
CA LEU A 203 4.93 -14.53 0.86
C LEU A 203 3.66 -15.37 0.94
N ASP A 204 2.77 -15.29 -0.07
CA ASP A 204 1.57 -16.14 -0.11
C ASP A 204 1.93 -17.63 -0.10
N ASN A 205 2.96 -18.03 -0.86
CA ASN A 205 3.46 -19.41 -0.86
C ASN A 205 4.05 -19.80 0.50
N ALA A 206 4.85 -18.93 1.13
CA ALA A 206 5.40 -19.19 2.45
C ALA A 206 4.30 -19.29 3.52
N THR A 207 3.27 -18.46 3.45
CA THR A 207 2.09 -18.52 4.33
C THR A 207 1.33 -19.82 4.12
N LYS A 208 1.09 -20.27 2.89
CA LYS A 208 0.47 -21.58 2.63
C LYS A 208 1.29 -22.72 3.22
N ASN A 209 2.60 -22.71 3.00
CA ASN A 209 3.49 -23.73 3.55
C ASN A 209 3.49 -23.73 5.09
N LEU A 210 3.38 -22.55 5.73
CA LEU A 210 3.24 -22.42 7.18
C LEU A 210 1.91 -23.02 7.66
N MET A 211 0.80 -22.67 7.02
CA MET A 211 -0.55 -23.15 7.37
C MET A 211 -0.66 -24.67 7.21
N ASP A 212 0.00 -25.27 6.21
CA ASP A 212 0.05 -26.72 6.02
C ASP A 212 0.68 -27.47 7.19
N LYS A 213 1.52 -26.79 8.00
CA LYS A 213 2.13 -27.39 9.20
C LYS A 213 1.16 -27.48 10.37
N LYS A 214 0.06 -26.72 10.35
CA LYS A 214 -0.95 -26.57 11.41
C LYS A 214 -0.44 -25.96 12.71
N THR A 215 0.75 -26.35 13.16
CA THR A 215 1.39 -25.85 14.38
C THR A 215 2.77 -25.28 14.08
N TYR A 216 3.16 -24.27 14.85
CA TYR A 216 4.51 -23.70 14.81
C TYR A 216 4.73 -22.81 16.04
N LYS A 217 5.99 -22.44 16.27
CA LYS A 217 6.40 -21.48 17.29
C LYS A 217 7.12 -20.30 16.68
N CYS A 218 7.08 -19.17 17.37
CA CYS A 218 7.81 -17.96 17.05
C CYS A 218 8.43 -17.40 18.34
N GLU A 219 9.69 -17.00 18.29
CA GLU A 219 10.32 -16.19 19.33
C GLU A 219 10.61 -14.80 18.76
N MET A 220 10.46 -13.76 19.57
CA MET A 220 10.70 -12.38 19.18
C MET A 220 11.36 -11.62 20.33
N THR A 221 12.44 -10.89 20.04
CA THR A 221 13.01 -9.90 20.95
C THR A 221 12.92 -8.54 20.31
N MET A 222 12.30 -7.59 21.01
CA MET A 222 12.12 -6.21 20.60
C MET A 222 12.79 -5.26 21.58
N ASN A 223 13.74 -4.48 21.08
CA ASN A 223 14.36 -3.39 21.82
C ASN A 223 13.57 -2.12 21.52
N ILE A 224 13.08 -1.46 22.57
CA ILE A 224 12.24 -0.27 22.50
C ILE A 224 13.01 0.84 23.20
N ASN A 225 13.49 1.82 22.44
CA ASN A 225 14.23 2.95 22.99
C ASN A 225 13.56 4.24 22.54
N GLY A 226 13.52 5.23 23.41
CA GLY A 226 12.86 6.48 23.08
C GLY A 226 12.94 7.48 24.21
N LYS A 227 12.07 8.47 24.11
CA LYS A 227 11.90 9.49 25.13
C LYS A 227 10.47 10.01 25.11
N VAL A 228 10.01 10.41 26.28
CA VAL A 228 8.76 11.16 26.44
C VAL A 228 9.12 12.50 27.05
N LYS A 229 8.55 13.55 26.49
CA LYS A 229 8.81 14.93 26.89
C LYS A 229 7.50 15.62 27.21
N SER A 230 7.46 16.31 28.35
CA SER A 230 6.44 17.27 28.74
C SER A 230 7.02 18.70 28.70
N GLU A 231 6.24 19.71 29.10
CA GLU A 231 6.74 21.08 29.20
C GLU A 231 7.88 21.23 30.25
N GLU A 232 7.88 20.38 31.28
CA GLU A 232 8.76 20.52 32.43
C GLU A 232 9.89 19.47 32.46
N ASP A 233 9.72 18.34 31.77
CA ASP A 233 10.61 17.19 31.93
C ASP A 233 10.80 16.37 30.64
N GLU A 234 11.93 15.69 30.52
CA GLU A 234 12.23 14.75 29.44
C GLU A 234 12.78 13.46 30.04
N GLN A 235 12.02 12.38 29.87
CA GLN A 235 12.31 11.07 30.45
C GLN A 235 12.67 10.06 29.36
N PRO A 236 13.87 9.45 29.40
CA PRO A 236 14.25 8.43 28.45
C PRO A 236 13.50 7.11 28.73
N ILE A 237 13.15 6.40 27.68
CA ILE A 237 12.52 5.08 27.75
C ILE A 237 13.49 4.06 27.16
N ASN A 238 13.77 3.00 27.91
CA ASN A 238 14.56 1.86 27.44
C ASN A 238 13.88 0.56 27.91
N MET A 239 13.34 -0.21 26.98
CA MET A 239 12.68 -1.48 27.26
C MET A 239 13.18 -2.58 26.35
N ILE A 240 13.16 -3.81 26.85
CA ILE A 240 13.39 -5.02 26.08
C ILE A 240 12.18 -5.93 26.29
N MET A 241 11.46 -6.20 25.21
CA MET A 241 10.34 -7.14 25.19
C MET A 241 10.81 -8.45 24.56
N ASN A 242 10.64 -9.56 25.26
CA ASN A 242 10.86 -10.91 24.75
C ASN A 242 9.51 -11.63 24.71
N GLN A 243 9.21 -12.27 23.59
CA GLN A 243 7.98 -13.02 23.39
C GLN A 243 8.30 -14.41 22.88
N GLU A 244 7.64 -15.42 23.44
CA GLU A 244 7.55 -16.76 22.89
C GLU A 244 6.08 -17.03 22.58
N ALA A 245 5.79 -17.31 21.32
CA ALA A 245 4.46 -17.57 20.82
C ALA A 245 4.39 -18.97 20.22
N GLN A 246 3.26 -19.63 20.42
CA GLN A 246 2.92 -20.89 19.79
C GLN A 246 1.53 -20.80 19.18
N PHE A 247 1.37 -21.45 18.04
CA PHE A 247 0.18 -21.34 17.20
C PHE A 247 -0.31 -22.72 16.83
N GLU A 248 -1.64 -22.88 16.78
CA GLU A 248 -2.34 -24.02 16.23
C GLU A 248 -3.52 -23.52 15.39
N ALA A 249 -3.54 -23.93 14.12
CA ALA A 249 -4.63 -23.64 13.21
C ALA A 249 -5.95 -24.24 13.72
N PRO A 250 -7.10 -23.56 13.53
CA PRO A 250 -7.25 -22.36 12.70
C PRO A 250 -6.90 -21.03 13.39
N GLU A 251 -7.07 -20.90 14.70
CA GLU A 251 -6.98 -19.59 15.38
C GLU A 251 -6.54 -19.67 16.85
N THR A 252 -5.95 -20.79 17.28
CA THR A 252 -5.46 -20.95 18.65
C THR A 252 -4.04 -20.42 18.77
N MET A 253 -3.77 -19.55 19.73
CA MET A 253 -2.42 -19.07 20.00
C MET A 253 -2.18 -18.86 21.48
N TYR A 254 -0.93 -19.03 21.89
CA TYR A 254 -0.50 -18.75 23.25
C TYR A 254 0.83 -18.02 23.21
N VAL A 255 0.89 -16.88 23.87
CA VAL A 255 2.03 -15.99 23.91
C VAL A 255 2.42 -15.77 25.34
N LYS A 256 3.69 -16.04 25.64
CA LYS A 256 4.33 -15.59 26.86
C LYS A 256 5.18 -14.39 26.51
N GLN A 257 5.06 -13.34 27.29
CA GLN A 257 5.90 -12.16 27.13
C GLN A 257 6.56 -11.75 28.44
N ASN A 258 7.79 -11.30 28.31
CA ASN A 258 8.58 -10.70 29.36
C ASN A 258 9.05 -9.33 28.90
N VAL A 259 8.71 -8.30 29.65
CA VAL A 259 9.14 -6.93 29.41
C VAL A 259 10.13 -6.54 30.50
N VAL A 260 11.29 -6.03 30.10
CA VAL A 260 12.30 -5.48 31.00
C VAL A 260 12.38 -3.99 30.74
N VAL A 261 12.02 -3.18 31.74
CA VAL A 261 12.17 -1.72 31.70
C VAL A 261 13.45 -1.36 32.46
N LYS A 262 14.33 -0.60 31.81
CA LYS A 262 15.56 -0.09 32.41
C LYS A 262 15.35 1.35 32.82
N ASP A 263 15.10 1.54 34.11
CA ASP A 263 15.00 2.87 34.71
C ASP A 263 16.34 3.30 35.31
N GLN A 264 16.66 4.59 35.21
CA GLN A 264 17.94 5.13 35.71
C GLN A 264 17.96 5.27 37.23
N GLU A 265 16.79 5.41 37.88
CA GLU A 265 16.68 5.63 39.33
C GLU A 265 16.35 4.34 40.10
N SER A 266 15.44 3.49 39.58
CA SER A 266 14.94 2.30 40.28
C SER A 266 15.57 0.96 39.86
N GLY A 267 16.37 0.94 38.78
CA GLY A 267 17.03 -0.27 38.26
C GLY A 267 16.23 -1.00 37.17
N GLU A 268 16.37 -2.32 37.08
CA GLU A 268 15.63 -3.14 36.11
C GLU A 268 14.31 -3.65 36.71
N VAL A 269 13.19 -3.21 36.14
CA VAL A 269 11.86 -3.75 36.45
C VAL A 269 11.51 -4.80 35.39
N LYS A 270 11.08 -5.98 35.81
CA LYS A 270 10.67 -7.07 34.91
C LYS A 270 9.20 -7.34 35.11
N THR A 271 8.47 -7.45 34.00
CA THR A 271 7.04 -7.78 34.00
C THR A 271 6.74 -8.92 33.05
N ASN A 272 6.04 -9.94 33.56
CA ASN A 272 5.61 -11.08 32.77
C ASN A 272 4.11 -10.97 32.46
N SER A 273 3.71 -11.45 31.30
CA SER A 273 2.29 -11.68 31.03
C SER A 273 2.09 -12.78 30.02
N GLU A 274 0.90 -13.32 30.03
CA GLU A 274 0.50 -14.42 29.17
C GLU A 274 -0.79 -14.04 28.45
N VAL A 275 -0.86 -14.35 27.16
CA VAL A 275 -2.05 -14.20 26.34
C VAL A 275 -2.37 -15.53 25.71
N PHE A 276 -3.54 -16.08 26.00
CA PHE A 276 -4.06 -17.27 25.35
C PHE A 276 -5.31 -16.90 24.57
N MET A 277 -5.36 -17.27 23.29
CA MET A 277 -6.53 -17.06 22.44
C MET A 277 -6.99 -18.41 21.91
N LYS A 278 -8.28 -18.66 22.04
CA LYS A 278 -8.95 -19.85 21.51
C LYS A 278 -10.39 -19.50 21.16
N ASP A 279 -10.85 -19.93 19.98
CA ASP A 279 -12.21 -19.67 19.49
C ASP A 279 -12.58 -18.17 19.53
N ARG A 280 -11.58 -17.30 19.23
CA ARG A 280 -11.64 -15.83 19.32
C ARG A 280 -11.96 -15.26 20.70
N ILE A 281 -11.85 -16.07 21.75
CA ILE A 281 -11.85 -15.62 23.14
C ILE A 281 -10.41 -15.41 23.55
N MET A 282 -10.11 -14.21 24.03
CA MET A 282 -8.80 -13.83 24.54
C MET A 282 -8.79 -13.95 26.06
N TYR A 283 -7.73 -14.55 26.59
CA TYR A 283 -7.44 -14.67 28.00
C TYR A 283 -6.09 -14.01 28.26
N ILE A 284 -6.06 -13.05 29.18
CA ILE A 284 -4.85 -12.31 29.53
C ILE A 284 -4.55 -12.56 31.01
N LYS A 285 -3.30 -12.88 31.32
CA LYS A 285 -2.82 -12.99 32.70
C LYS A 285 -1.62 -12.08 32.89
N SER A 286 -1.77 -11.11 33.78
CA SER A 286 -0.71 -10.16 34.14
C SER A 286 0.18 -10.73 35.24
N GLU A 287 1.35 -10.14 35.44
CA GLU A 287 2.23 -10.53 36.54
C GLU A 287 1.57 -10.28 37.89
N GLY A 288 1.70 -11.23 38.81
CA GLY A 288 1.13 -11.16 40.16
C GLY A 288 -0.34 -11.58 40.25
N GLU A 289 -1.05 -11.63 39.12
CA GLU A 289 -2.44 -12.09 39.08
C GLU A 289 -2.50 -13.62 39.12
N GLU A 290 -3.43 -14.17 39.92
CA GLU A 290 -3.69 -15.61 39.92
C GLU A 290 -4.68 -16.01 38.82
N LYS A 291 -5.62 -15.12 38.48
CA LYS A 291 -6.71 -15.34 37.54
C LYS A 291 -6.44 -14.76 36.15
N TRP A 292 -7.16 -15.30 35.16
CA TRP A 292 -7.17 -14.85 33.78
C TRP A 292 -8.30 -13.85 33.55
N PHE A 293 -7.99 -12.72 32.95
CA PHE A 293 -8.98 -11.80 32.42
C PHE A 293 -9.48 -12.31 31.07
N LYS A 294 -10.80 -12.46 30.90
CA LYS A 294 -11.43 -12.99 29.67
C LYS A 294 -12.09 -11.87 28.86
N MET A 295 -11.88 -11.88 27.54
CA MET A 295 -12.49 -10.97 26.57
C MET A 295 -12.98 -11.73 25.33
N ASP A 296 -14.23 -11.50 24.91
CA ASP A 296 -14.77 -12.07 23.66
C ASP A 296 -14.51 -11.12 22.48
N MET A 297 -13.71 -11.57 21.51
CA MET A 297 -13.36 -10.76 20.34
C MET A 297 -14.37 -10.89 19.19
N ASN A 298 -15.33 -11.82 19.26
CA ASN A 298 -16.25 -12.08 18.14
C ASN A 298 -17.01 -10.84 17.64
N PRO A 299 -17.57 -9.97 18.52
CA PRO A 299 -18.27 -8.77 18.07
C PRO A 299 -17.37 -7.86 17.22
N MET A 300 -16.15 -7.61 17.69
CA MET A 300 -15.17 -6.78 16.99
C MET A 300 -14.73 -7.40 15.67
N MET A 301 -14.48 -8.72 15.65
CA MET A 301 -14.01 -9.43 14.45
C MET A 301 -15.08 -9.50 13.36
N ASN A 302 -16.36 -9.66 13.74
CA ASN A 302 -17.47 -9.67 12.78
C ASN A 302 -17.66 -8.30 12.12
N GLU A 303 -17.52 -7.21 12.88
CA GLU A 303 -17.62 -5.86 12.33
C GLU A 303 -16.44 -5.52 11.43
N LEU A 304 -15.23 -5.91 11.84
CA LEU A 304 -14.01 -5.84 11.04
C LEU A 304 -14.18 -6.57 9.70
N GLN A 305 -14.80 -7.75 9.71
CA GLN A 305 -15.14 -8.49 8.50
C GLN A 305 -16.20 -7.77 7.66
N GLY A 306 -17.23 -7.19 8.29
CA GLY A 306 -18.27 -6.41 7.60
C GLY A 306 -17.71 -5.17 6.88
N LEU A 307 -16.74 -4.50 7.49
CA LEU A 307 -16.04 -3.33 6.93
C LEU A 307 -15.19 -3.68 5.70
N THR A 308 -14.36 -4.69 5.87
CA THR A 308 -13.27 -4.97 4.94
C THR A 308 -13.67 -6.01 3.90
N GLY A 309 -14.77 -6.74 4.13
CA GLY A 309 -15.16 -7.92 3.37
C GLY A 309 -14.19 -9.10 3.54
N GLN A 310 -13.20 -8.99 4.44
CA GLN A 310 -12.12 -9.95 4.60
C GLN A 310 -12.28 -10.77 5.88
N ASN A 311 -11.89 -12.03 5.80
CA ASN A 311 -11.84 -12.90 6.97
C ASN A 311 -10.41 -12.90 7.55
N PHE A 312 -10.27 -12.58 8.83
CA PHE A 312 -8.97 -12.37 9.48
C PHE A 312 -8.40 -13.63 10.14
N ASN A 313 -8.88 -14.81 9.75
CA ASN A 313 -8.46 -16.09 10.33
C ASN A 313 -7.06 -16.55 9.88
N ASN A 314 -6.36 -15.79 9.05
CA ASN A 314 -5.04 -16.17 8.54
C ASN A 314 -3.91 -15.58 9.40
N VAL A 315 -3.01 -16.45 9.85
CA VAL A 315 -1.92 -16.14 10.80
C VAL A 315 -0.62 -15.67 10.12
N GLY A 316 -0.68 -15.31 8.84
CA GLY A 316 0.46 -14.83 8.03
C GLY A 316 0.08 -13.63 7.17
N VAL A 317 1.08 -12.97 6.59
CA VAL A 317 0.87 -11.78 5.74
C VAL A 317 0.25 -12.21 4.41
N SER A 318 -1.04 -11.95 4.21
CA SER A 318 -1.73 -12.23 2.95
C SER A 318 -1.64 -11.04 1.99
N LYS A 319 -1.76 -11.32 0.68
CA LYS A 319 -1.94 -10.26 -0.33
C LYS A 319 -3.06 -9.29 0.03
N GLU A 320 -4.20 -9.79 0.50
CA GLU A 320 -5.35 -8.96 0.88
C GLU A 320 -5.03 -8.06 2.07
N GLN A 321 -4.30 -8.56 3.07
CA GLN A 321 -3.83 -7.74 4.18
C GLN A 321 -2.83 -6.68 3.72
N LEU A 322 -1.91 -7.04 2.80
CA LEU A 322 -0.97 -6.09 2.23
C LEU A 322 -1.70 -4.95 1.50
N GLU A 323 -2.63 -5.29 0.61
CA GLU A 323 -3.42 -4.32 -0.14
C GLU A 323 -4.29 -3.47 0.79
N MET A 324 -4.92 -4.09 1.79
CA MET A 324 -5.77 -3.41 2.76
C MET A 324 -4.98 -2.38 3.53
N PHE A 325 -3.85 -2.73 4.15
CA PHE A 325 -3.05 -1.82 4.97
C PHE A 325 -2.09 -0.92 4.17
N GLY A 326 -2.20 -0.90 2.84
CA GLY A 326 -1.28 -0.15 1.98
C GLY A 326 0.18 -0.58 2.16
N MET A 327 0.41 -1.85 2.46
CA MET A 327 1.74 -2.42 2.64
C MET A 327 2.32 -2.89 1.30
N TYR A 328 3.62 -2.69 1.12
CA TYR A 328 4.31 -3.04 -0.11
C TYR A 328 5.46 -4.00 0.16
N ALA A 329 5.38 -5.18 -0.44
CA ALA A 329 6.42 -6.20 -0.34
C ALA A 329 7.39 -6.13 -1.54
N LYS A 330 8.69 -6.16 -1.28
CA LYS A 330 9.75 -6.18 -2.30
C LYS A 330 10.87 -7.15 -1.92
N TYR A 331 11.56 -7.69 -2.91
CA TYR A 331 12.78 -8.44 -2.65
C TYR A 331 13.94 -7.51 -2.28
N ASP A 332 14.61 -7.86 -1.21
CA ASP A 332 15.94 -7.36 -0.89
C ASP A 332 17.01 -8.30 -1.50
N LYS A 333 18.28 -7.99 -1.25
CA LYS A 333 19.38 -8.89 -1.60
C LYS A 333 19.22 -10.21 -0.87
N ASP A 334 19.31 -11.30 -1.62
CA ASP A 334 19.40 -12.65 -1.08
C ASP A 334 20.60 -12.76 -0.13
N VAL A 335 20.43 -13.50 0.97
CA VAL A 335 21.49 -13.69 1.97
C VAL A 335 21.74 -15.16 2.26
N THR A 336 22.95 -15.46 2.70
CA THR A 336 23.32 -16.78 3.24
C THR A 336 23.64 -16.60 4.71
N LEU A 337 22.89 -17.27 5.58
CA LEU A 337 23.07 -17.23 7.03
C LEU A 337 23.10 -18.66 7.55
N ASP A 338 24.06 -18.99 8.41
CA ASP A 338 24.16 -20.28 9.08
C ASP A 338 24.15 -21.50 8.11
N GLY A 339 24.72 -21.33 6.91
CA GLY A 339 24.75 -22.35 5.85
C GLY A 339 23.46 -22.51 5.04
N LYS A 340 22.40 -21.76 5.37
CA LYS A 340 21.14 -21.71 4.63
C LYS A 340 21.07 -20.49 3.73
N ASN A 341 20.34 -20.60 2.62
CA ASN A 341 20.13 -19.52 1.68
C ASN A 341 18.71 -18.96 1.82
N TYR A 342 18.59 -17.64 1.77
CA TYR A 342 17.32 -16.96 1.97
C TYR A 342 16.98 -16.01 0.84
N TYR A 343 15.70 -15.99 0.48
CA TYR A 343 15.10 -14.80 -0.09
C TYR A 343 14.74 -13.86 1.06
N VAL A 344 15.13 -12.60 0.94
CA VAL A 344 14.76 -11.56 1.91
C VAL A 344 13.66 -10.72 1.29
N ILE A 345 12.54 -10.60 1.98
CA ILE A 345 11.40 -9.80 1.55
C ILE A 345 11.16 -8.70 2.57
N SER A 346 11.31 -7.46 2.13
CA SER A 346 10.99 -6.27 2.92
C SER A 346 9.54 -5.86 2.69
N ILE A 347 8.84 -5.48 3.74
CA ILE A 347 7.47 -4.96 3.69
C ILE A 347 7.46 -3.59 4.35
N ASP A 348 7.12 -2.56 3.58
CA ASP A 348 7.00 -1.18 4.06
C ASP A 348 5.51 -0.81 4.14
N ILE A 349 5.07 -0.16 5.22
CA ILE A 349 3.70 0.33 5.38
C ILE A 349 3.58 1.77 4.86
N ASP A 350 2.55 2.06 4.05
CA ASP A 350 2.15 3.42 3.74
C ASP A 350 1.52 4.10 4.96
N LYS A 351 2.20 5.10 5.53
CA LYS A 351 1.71 5.76 6.74
C LYS A 351 0.37 6.46 6.56
N ASP A 352 0.09 7.02 5.37
CA ASP A 352 -1.14 7.75 5.12
C ASP A 352 -2.31 6.77 4.92
N ALA A 353 -2.07 5.67 4.19
CA ALA A 353 -3.07 4.60 4.08
C ALA A 353 -3.37 3.96 5.43
N PHE A 354 -2.34 3.68 6.23
CA PHE A 354 -2.50 3.12 7.57
C PHE A 354 -3.32 4.05 8.48
N LYS A 355 -3.01 5.36 8.50
CA LYS A 355 -3.79 6.35 9.26
C LYS A 355 -5.26 6.35 8.86
N GLU A 356 -5.55 6.35 7.57
CA GLU A 356 -6.93 6.39 7.07
C GLU A 356 -7.73 5.17 7.54
N ILE A 357 -7.11 3.99 7.49
CA ILE A 357 -7.73 2.74 7.97
C ILE A 357 -7.95 2.79 9.48
N MET A 358 -6.96 3.25 10.24
CA MET A 358 -7.08 3.39 11.69
C MET A 358 -8.18 4.38 12.08
N LYS A 359 -8.40 5.46 11.32
CA LYS A 359 -9.52 6.39 11.53
C LYS A 359 -10.86 5.69 11.33
N GLN A 360 -11.01 4.93 10.24
CA GLN A 360 -12.24 4.16 9.98
C GLN A 360 -12.52 3.14 11.08
N PHE A 361 -11.48 2.51 11.64
CA PHE A 361 -11.62 1.63 12.79
C PHE A 361 -12.02 2.38 14.07
N ALA A 362 -11.37 3.51 14.36
CA ALA A 362 -11.66 4.31 15.54
C ALA A 362 -13.11 4.80 15.56
N ASP A 363 -13.61 5.30 14.43
CA ASP A 363 -14.99 5.78 14.31
C ASP A 363 -15.99 4.67 14.66
N LYS A 364 -15.76 3.45 14.15
CA LYS A 364 -16.64 2.30 14.43
C LYS A 364 -16.46 1.68 15.81
N ALA A 365 -15.23 1.60 16.33
CA ALA A 365 -14.98 1.07 17.67
C ALA A 365 -15.67 1.96 18.73
N ALA A 366 -15.70 3.27 18.50
CA ALA A 366 -16.44 4.19 19.36
C ALA A 366 -17.96 3.98 19.26
N ASP A 367 -18.51 3.71 18.08
CA ASP A 367 -19.93 3.35 17.93
C ASP A 367 -20.27 2.05 18.69
N MET A 368 -19.38 1.05 18.66
CA MET A 368 -19.57 -0.21 19.39
C MET A 368 -19.50 -0.06 20.91
N ALA A 369 -18.54 0.71 21.44
CA ALA A 369 -18.43 0.96 22.88
C ALA A 369 -19.73 1.57 23.43
N VAL A 370 -20.38 2.40 22.62
CA VAL A 370 -21.66 3.03 22.92
C VAL A 370 -22.81 2.03 22.92
N GLU A 371 -22.88 1.15 21.92
CA GLU A 371 -23.91 0.10 21.86
C GLU A 371 -23.75 -0.94 22.98
N GLN A 372 -22.52 -1.25 23.40
CA GLN A 372 -22.28 -2.20 24.48
C GLN A 372 -22.66 -1.62 25.85
N VAL A 373 -22.34 -0.36 26.12
CA VAL A 373 -22.78 0.28 27.38
C VAL A 373 -24.30 0.48 27.41
N ALA A 374 -24.94 0.77 26.26
CA ALA A 374 -26.39 0.88 26.18
C ALA A 374 -27.17 -0.44 26.36
N ASN A 375 -26.48 -1.59 26.30
CA ASN A 375 -27.06 -2.93 26.46
C ASN A 375 -26.70 -3.59 27.81
N ILE A 376 -26.08 -2.87 28.75
CA ILE A 376 -25.91 -3.34 30.13
C ILE A 376 -27.25 -3.20 30.83
N GLU A 377 -28.17 -4.15 30.60
CA GLU A 377 -29.31 -4.35 31.49
C GLU A 377 -28.82 -5.09 32.73
N ASP A 378 -28.45 -4.38 33.81
CA ASP A 378 -28.57 -5.01 35.13
C ASP A 378 -28.94 -4.07 36.28
N GLU A 379 -29.92 -4.53 37.05
CA GLU A 379 -30.88 -3.80 37.88
C GLU A 379 -30.40 -3.51 39.32
N GLN A 380 -29.10 -3.57 39.65
CA GLN A 380 -28.70 -3.58 41.08
C GLN A 380 -27.51 -2.73 41.54
N ASN A 381 -26.89 -1.87 40.73
CA ASN A 381 -25.80 -1.00 41.22
C ASN A 381 -26.02 0.48 40.95
N LYS A 382 -26.08 1.32 41.98
CA LYS A 382 -26.29 2.78 41.83
C LYS A 382 -25.12 3.52 41.17
N ASP A 383 -23.95 2.87 41.05
CA ASP A 383 -22.80 3.41 40.33
C ASP A 383 -22.85 3.10 38.82
N SER A 384 -23.77 2.23 38.38
CA SER A 384 -24.04 2.02 36.95
C SER A 384 -24.71 3.24 36.32
N GLU A 385 -25.45 4.05 37.10
CA GLU A 385 -26.05 5.30 36.61
C GLU A 385 -25.00 6.34 36.22
N GLU A 386 -23.85 6.45 36.92
CA GLU A 386 -22.80 7.42 36.55
C GLU A 386 -22.02 6.98 35.30
N ILE A 387 -21.74 5.68 35.16
CA ILE A 387 -21.07 5.11 33.98
C ILE A 387 -22.02 5.07 32.76
N GLU A 388 -23.29 4.71 32.95
CA GLU A 388 -24.33 4.85 31.93
C GLU A 388 -24.50 6.32 31.53
N ASN A 389 -24.54 7.27 32.48
CA ASN A 389 -24.66 8.69 32.15
C ASN A 389 -23.42 9.24 31.43
N PHE A 390 -22.21 8.79 31.77
CA PHE A 390 -20.98 9.22 31.09
C PHE A 390 -20.89 8.67 29.66
N ALA A 391 -21.26 7.41 29.43
CA ALA A 391 -21.17 6.74 28.14
C ALA A 391 -22.40 6.97 27.23
N SER A 392 -23.58 7.31 27.79
CA SER A 392 -24.80 7.59 27.02
C SER A 392 -24.92 9.05 26.55
N ASP A 393 -24.19 9.98 27.17
CA ASP A 393 -24.13 11.38 26.75
C ASP A 393 -23.37 11.50 25.41
N GLU A 394 -24.11 11.88 24.35
CA GLU A 394 -23.56 12.14 23.02
C GLU A 394 -22.36 13.10 23.03
N GLN A 395 -22.31 14.03 24.00
CA GLN A 395 -21.22 14.99 24.10
C GLN A 395 -19.90 14.33 24.55
N ASN A 396 -19.95 13.32 25.43
CA ASN A 396 -18.77 12.58 25.89
C ASN A 396 -18.28 11.57 24.84
N LYS A 397 -19.21 10.94 24.10
CA LYS A 397 -18.88 10.06 22.95
C LYS A 397 -18.10 10.82 21.88
N GLU A 398 -18.62 11.99 21.49
CA GLU A 398 -17.96 12.85 20.52
C GLU A 398 -16.60 13.35 21.03
N MET A 399 -16.46 13.61 22.34
CA MET A 399 -15.18 13.95 22.94
C MET A 399 -14.15 12.81 22.85
N VAL A 400 -14.54 11.56 23.17
CA VAL A 400 -13.65 10.38 23.06
C VAL A 400 -13.29 10.10 21.60
N LYS A 401 -14.25 10.17 20.67
CA LYS A 401 -14.02 10.05 19.23
C LYS A 401 -13.01 11.10 18.74
N GLN A 402 -13.22 12.37 19.12
CA GLN A 402 -12.31 13.46 18.76
C GLN A 402 -10.92 13.26 19.36
N MET A 403 -10.82 12.74 20.58
CA MET A 403 -9.55 12.40 21.21
C MET A 403 -8.82 11.33 20.40
N ILE A 404 -9.44 10.19 20.12
CA ILE A 404 -8.83 9.09 19.33
C ILE A 404 -8.42 9.58 17.94
N LYS A 405 -9.30 10.34 17.26
CA LYS A 405 -9.01 10.91 15.95
C LYS A 405 -7.80 11.85 15.98
N SER A 406 -7.73 12.71 16.99
CA SER A 406 -6.58 13.58 17.24
C SER A 406 -5.31 12.78 17.51
N MET A 407 -5.38 11.66 18.24
CA MET A 407 -4.24 10.77 18.43
C MET A 407 -3.71 10.23 17.10
N ILE A 408 -4.60 9.71 16.25
CA ILE A 408 -4.23 9.12 14.95
C ILE A 408 -3.66 10.19 14.01
N GLU A 409 -4.21 11.41 14.04
CA GLU A 409 -3.73 12.53 13.22
C GLU A 409 -2.32 12.96 13.60
N ASN A 410 -2.04 13.07 14.91
CA ASN A 410 -0.77 13.53 15.44
C ASN A 410 0.29 12.41 15.59
N MET A 411 -0.06 11.17 15.29
CA MET A 411 0.90 10.05 15.23
C MET A 411 1.67 10.11 13.92
N ASP A 412 3.00 10.11 13.92
CA ASP A 412 3.83 9.88 12.73
C ASP A 412 4.55 8.55 12.91
N MET A 413 4.35 7.64 11.96
CA MET A 413 4.74 6.25 12.10
C MET A 413 5.40 5.77 10.82
N GLU A 414 6.52 5.06 10.97
CA GLU A 414 7.19 4.32 9.91
C GLU A 414 7.39 2.89 10.39
N ILE A 415 6.79 1.92 9.71
CA ILE A 415 6.93 0.50 10.02
C ILE A 415 7.51 -0.23 8.81
N GLY A 416 8.52 -1.06 9.08
CA GLY A 416 9.12 -1.97 8.11
C GLY A 416 9.34 -3.34 8.70
N TYR A 417 9.01 -4.38 7.93
CA TYR A 417 9.31 -5.77 8.25
C TYR A 417 10.32 -6.32 7.26
N LYS A 418 11.12 -7.29 7.71
CA LYS A 418 11.89 -8.17 6.82
C LYS A 418 11.59 -9.60 7.14
N TYR A 419 11.22 -10.38 6.12
CA TYR A 419 11.04 -11.82 6.24
C TYR A 419 12.15 -12.55 5.50
N TYR A 420 12.71 -13.55 6.17
CA TYR A 420 13.71 -14.44 5.60
C TYR A 420 13.05 -15.76 5.25
N ILE A 421 12.84 -15.97 3.95
CA ILE A 421 12.22 -17.18 3.41
C ILE A 421 13.33 -18.11 2.95
N GLU A 422 13.44 -19.28 3.58
CA GLU A 422 14.47 -20.24 3.24
C GLU A 422 14.23 -20.81 1.83
N LYS A 423 15.28 -20.83 0.97
CA LYS A 423 15.12 -21.09 -0.47
C LYS A 423 14.73 -22.53 -0.79
N GLU A 424 15.13 -23.53 -0.02
CA GLU A 424 14.82 -24.93 -0.35
C GLU A 424 13.39 -25.30 0.04
N THR A 425 12.97 -24.90 1.23
CA THR A 425 11.69 -25.24 1.86
C THR A 425 10.59 -24.23 1.59
N LYS A 426 10.95 -23.00 1.19
CA LYS A 426 10.04 -21.85 1.07
C LYS A 426 9.25 -21.59 2.35
N MET A 427 9.86 -21.85 3.51
CA MET A 427 9.29 -21.58 4.83
C MET A 427 9.84 -20.27 5.38
N TYR A 428 9.05 -19.60 6.22
CA TYR A 428 9.57 -18.57 7.12
C TYR A 428 10.64 -19.17 8.04
N ASP A 429 11.73 -18.44 8.27
CA ASP A 429 12.76 -18.82 9.25
C ASP A 429 13.01 -17.68 10.24
N LYS A 430 13.25 -16.47 9.73
CA LYS A 430 13.52 -15.27 10.56
C LYS A 430 12.64 -14.11 10.14
N MET A 431 12.43 -13.18 11.06
CA MET A 431 11.84 -11.87 10.77
C MET A 431 12.54 -10.75 11.53
N ASP A 432 12.66 -9.59 10.90
CA ASP A 432 13.07 -8.35 11.57
C ASP A 432 11.91 -7.36 11.54
N ILE A 433 11.79 -6.55 12.58
CA ILE A 433 10.82 -5.47 12.68
C ILE A 433 11.58 -4.19 12.98
N LYS A 434 11.30 -3.13 12.23
CA LYS A 434 11.73 -1.78 12.59
C LYS A 434 10.52 -0.87 12.58
N MET A 435 10.34 -0.15 13.67
CA MET A 435 9.27 0.84 13.78
C MET A 435 9.80 2.11 14.42
N ASN A 436 9.48 3.25 13.81
CA ASN A 436 9.62 4.56 14.42
C ASN A 436 8.21 5.10 14.64
N MET A 437 7.96 5.63 15.83
CA MET A 437 6.69 6.24 16.19
C MET A 437 6.96 7.53 16.94
N ASN A 438 6.45 8.62 16.40
CA ASN A 438 6.40 9.90 17.08
C ASN A 438 4.93 10.22 17.35
N MET A 439 4.63 10.69 18.55
CA MET A 439 3.28 11.15 18.87
C MET A 439 3.37 12.50 19.57
N ASN A 440 2.39 13.36 19.29
CA ASN A 440 2.20 14.61 20.02
C ASN A 440 0.77 14.67 20.51
N MET A 441 0.59 14.85 21.82
CA MET A 441 -0.73 14.88 22.42
C MET A 441 -0.71 15.61 23.76
N PHE A 442 -1.66 16.53 23.95
CA PHE A 442 -1.87 17.22 25.24
C PHE A 442 -0.60 17.84 25.84
N GLY A 443 0.28 18.43 25.01
CA GLY A 443 1.53 19.04 25.46
C GLY A 443 2.66 18.04 25.75
N MET A 444 2.45 16.74 25.51
CA MET A 444 3.46 15.71 25.58
C MET A 444 3.88 15.27 24.19
N THR A 445 5.18 15.09 23.97
CA THR A 445 5.71 14.46 22.76
C THR A 445 6.45 13.19 23.10
N SER A 446 6.19 12.12 22.36
CA SER A 446 6.96 10.88 22.45
C SER A 446 7.68 10.61 21.13
N GLU A 447 8.90 10.11 21.24
CA GLU A 447 9.71 9.60 20.14
C GLU A 447 10.17 8.20 20.52
N MET A 448 9.72 7.19 19.78
CA MET A 448 9.92 5.79 20.09
C MET A 448 10.49 5.03 18.89
N ASN A 449 11.56 4.29 19.12
CA ASN A 449 12.21 3.43 18.15
C ASN A 449 12.15 1.97 18.63
N TYR A 450 11.61 1.11 17.79
CA TYR A 450 11.44 -0.32 18.02
C TYR A 450 12.31 -1.07 17.02
N ILE A 451 13.17 -1.96 17.52
CA ILE A 451 14.00 -2.85 16.70
C ILE A 451 13.79 -4.26 17.22
N GLY A 452 13.08 -5.05 16.43
CA GLY A 452 12.75 -6.45 16.70
C GLY A 452 13.51 -7.41 15.79
N ASN A 453 13.84 -8.58 16.32
CA ASN A 453 14.22 -9.75 15.55
C ASN A 453 13.52 -10.97 16.13
N GLY A 454 13.12 -11.89 15.26
CA GLY A 454 12.42 -13.09 15.64
C GLY A 454 12.69 -14.27 14.71
N LYS A 455 12.26 -15.43 15.15
CA LYS A 455 12.54 -16.71 14.50
C LYS A 455 11.35 -17.64 14.61
N TYR A 456 11.06 -18.33 13.51
CA TYR A 456 10.05 -19.37 13.41
C TYR A 456 10.71 -20.75 13.55
N TYR A 457 10.07 -21.64 14.31
CA TYR A 457 10.59 -22.98 14.56
C TYR A 457 9.48 -23.97 14.94
N ASP A 458 9.86 -25.24 15.13
CA ASP A 458 8.96 -26.32 15.57
C ASP A 458 7.70 -26.52 14.72
N PHE A 459 7.83 -26.30 13.40
CA PHE A 459 6.78 -26.54 12.42
C PHE A 459 6.24 -27.99 12.47
N GLY A 460 4.92 -28.12 12.66
CA GLY A 460 4.22 -29.40 12.69
C GLY A 460 4.53 -30.26 13.91
N LYS A 461 5.15 -29.70 14.94
CA LYS A 461 5.38 -30.37 16.22
C LYS A 461 4.23 -30.07 17.19
N GLU A 462 4.11 -30.91 18.20
CA GLU A 462 3.12 -30.74 19.27
C GLU A 462 3.35 -29.43 20.05
N VAL A 463 2.27 -28.72 20.36
CA VAL A 463 2.25 -27.47 21.13
C VAL A 463 1.40 -27.67 22.39
N GLN A 464 1.67 -26.91 23.45
CA GLN A 464 1.01 -27.10 24.75
C GLN A 464 0.29 -25.82 25.19
N PHE A 465 -1.02 -25.85 25.25
CA PHE A 465 -1.84 -24.70 25.63
C PHE A 465 -2.26 -24.78 27.11
N PRO A 466 -2.46 -23.63 27.78
CA PRO A 466 -2.99 -23.62 29.14
C PRO A 466 -4.42 -24.17 29.18
N GLU A 467 -4.73 -24.93 30.22
CA GLU A 467 -6.11 -25.31 30.56
C GLU A 467 -6.68 -24.25 31.52
N ILE A 468 -7.61 -23.43 31.03
CA ILE A 468 -8.27 -22.40 31.84
C ILE A 468 -9.60 -22.95 32.33
N LYS A 469 -9.76 -23.07 33.66
CA LYS A 469 -11.03 -23.45 34.29
C LYS A 469 -11.83 -22.21 34.65
N GLU A 470 -13.13 -22.37 34.82
CA GLU A 470 -14.04 -21.26 35.14
C GLU A 470 -13.65 -20.51 36.42
N ASN A 471 -13.17 -21.24 37.43
CA ASN A 471 -12.68 -20.64 38.68
C ASN A 471 -11.36 -19.87 38.55
N ASP A 472 -10.64 -20.07 37.45
CA ASP A 472 -9.37 -19.39 37.16
C ASP A 472 -9.60 -18.10 36.36
N ILE A 473 -10.86 -17.70 36.10
CA ILE A 473 -11.23 -16.53 35.32
C ILE A 473 -11.73 -15.42 36.26
N GLN A 474 -11.35 -14.18 35.96
CA GLN A 474 -11.95 -12.97 36.52
C GLN A 474 -12.64 -12.17 35.43
N THR A 475 -13.81 -11.62 35.74
CA THR A 475 -14.58 -10.76 34.82
C THR A 475 -14.25 -9.29 35.04
N MET A 476 -14.74 -8.43 34.13
CA MET A 476 -14.63 -6.98 34.33
C MET A 476 -15.41 -6.53 35.58
N ASP A 477 -16.52 -7.21 35.91
CA ASP A 477 -17.33 -6.92 37.10
C ASP A 477 -16.56 -7.21 38.39
N ASP A 478 -15.75 -8.28 38.41
CA ASP A 478 -14.88 -8.60 39.56
C ASP A 478 -13.85 -7.47 39.79
N LEU A 479 -13.21 -6.97 38.72
CA LEU A 479 -12.21 -5.90 38.78
C LEU A 479 -12.78 -4.52 39.18
N MET A 480 -14.03 -4.24 38.80
CA MET A 480 -14.70 -2.99 39.18
C MET A 480 -15.16 -3.02 40.65
N ASN A 481 -15.50 -4.19 41.18
CA ASN A 481 -15.93 -4.32 42.58
C ASN A 481 -14.76 -4.36 43.58
N ASP A 482 -13.59 -4.89 43.20
CA ASP A 482 -12.41 -4.94 44.09
C ASP A 482 -11.80 -3.54 44.37
N ASN A 483 -12.04 -2.54 43.53
CA ASN A 483 -11.56 -1.16 43.72
C ASN A 483 -12.46 -0.29 44.62
N ILE A 484 -13.50 -0.87 45.25
CA ILE A 484 -14.44 -0.17 46.12
C ILE A 484 -14.13 -0.40 47.62
N GLU A 485 -13.23 -1.34 47.96
CA GLU A 485 -12.87 -1.66 49.36
C GLU A 485 -11.53 -1.05 49.87
N GLU A 486 -10.83 -0.23 49.08
CA GLU A 486 -9.74 0.66 49.57
C GLU A 486 -10.17 2.14 49.54
#